data_AF-A0A4S5BQY1-F1
#
_entry.id   AF-A0A4S5BQY1-F1
#
_cell.length_a   1.000
_cell.length_b   1.000
_cell.length_c   1.000
_cell.angle_alpha   90.00
_cell.angle_beta   90.00
_cell.angle_gamma   90.00
#
_symmetry.space_group_name_H-M   'P 1'
#
loop_
_entity.id
_entity.type
_entity.pdbx_description
1 polymer ?
#
loop_
_entity_poly.entity_id
_entity_poly.type
_entity_poly.pdbx_seq_one_letter_code
_entity_poly.pdbx_strand_id
1 'polypeptide(L)'
;MSTSSQRPFSSAPAASHAVQVELVAVLAAVTAAQPRILTTRHGQSLPAGPFTTTHRSLQTGMRAWVESETRHPIGYIEQLYTFADPGRLFDAGAPDQPPMARHISISYLGLTREQQDLEASLNAAADQAAWRSWYDFFPWEDQRSDWATQLVKERIAPALCSWAESAPSHALVQERHDRVARHWALHGHEWSEDAVLQRYELLFEAGLIAESRALQAPPAPAGQAAVQTAQTPVLPGLSMWFDHRRIVATGMARLRAKLKYRPVVFELMPESFTLLQLQQTAEAITGRWLHKQNFRRLIEQQDLIEDTGDMSAGQAGRPAKLFRFRSGVTHERAISGTKLPVAASSVAL
;
A
#
# COMPACT_ATOMS: atom_id res chain seq x y z
N MET A 1 51.28 -23.09 -30.14
CA MET A 1 50.75 -23.82 -28.97
C MET A 1 50.54 -22.80 -27.86
N SER A 2 49.32 -22.28 -27.75
CA SER A 2 48.95 -21.25 -26.77
C SER A 2 48.47 -21.93 -25.49
N THR A 3 49.25 -21.85 -24.42
CA THR A 3 48.86 -22.37 -23.11
C THR A 3 48.03 -21.31 -22.37
N SER A 4 46.72 -21.54 -22.35
CA SER A 4 45.73 -20.78 -21.60
C SER A 4 45.97 -20.92 -20.09
N SER A 5 46.25 -19.81 -19.41
CA SER A 5 46.39 -19.75 -17.96
C SER A 5 45.01 -19.51 -17.34
N GLN A 6 44.32 -20.58 -16.91
CA GLN A 6 43.12 -20.47 -16.09
C GLN A 6 43.53 -20.19 -14.65
N ARG A 7 43.14 -19.02 -14.12
CA ARG A 7 43.19 -18.74 -12.68
C ARG A 7 42.17 -19.63 -11.97
N PRO A 8 42.50 -20.24 -10.83
CA PRO A 8 41.52 -21.01 -10.06
C PRO A 8 40.49 -20.06 -9.45
N PHE A 9 39.21 -20.28 -9.75
CA PHE A 9 38.12 -19.68 -8.99
C PHE A 9 38.20 -20.20 -7.55
N SER A 10 38.52 -19.31 -6.61
CA SER A 10 38.43 -19.60 -5.19
C SER A 10 36.95 -19.80 -4.84
N SER A 11 36.56 -21.05 -4.57
CA SER A 11 35.25 -21.36 -4.00
C SER A 11 35.26 -20.99 -2.53
N ALA A 12 34.76 -19.81 -2.20
CA ALA A 12 34.39 -19.49 -0.82
C ALA A 12 33.35 -20.53 -0.33
N PRO A 13 33.43 -21.01 0.93
CA PRO A 13 32.43 -21.93 1.45
C PRO A 13 31.07 -21.20 1.49
N ALA A 14 30.11 -21.69 0.72
CA ALA A 14 28.75 -21.18 0.73
C ALA A 14 28.07 -21.62 2.03
N ALA A 15 28.08 -20.75 3.04
CA ALA A 15 27.18 -20.89 4.17
C ALA A 15 25.74 -20.84 3.63
N SER A 16 25.01 -21.95 3.72
CA SER A 16 23.63 -22.08 3.29
C SER A 16 22.73 -21.26 4.23
N HIS A 17 22.55 -19.98 3.93
CA HIS A 17 21.58 -19.16 4.64
C HIS A 17 20.19 -19.50 4.10
N ALA A 18 19.29 -19.91 4.98
CA ALA A 18 17.91 -20.17 4.59
C ALA A 18 17.25 -18.85 4.15
N VAL A 19 16.56 -18.86 3.02
CA VAL A 19 15.75 -17.71 2.59
C VAL A 19 14.29 -18.07 2.80
N GLN A 20 13.60 -17.30 3.64
CA GLN A 20 12.16 -17.45 3.83
C GLN A 20 11.43 -16.42 2.97
N VAL A 21 10.47 -16.88 2.18
CA VAL A 21 9.65 -16.03 1.33
C VAL A 21 8.25 -15.93 1.92
N GLU A 22 7.82 -14.70 2.15
CA GLU A 22 6.48 -14.37 2.62
C GLU A 22 5.72 -13.58 1.55
N LEU A 23 4.44 -13.87 1.41
CA LEU A 23 3.52 -13.11 0.56
C LEU A 23 2.75 -12.14 1.45
N VAL A 24 2.80 -10.84 1.13
CA VAL A 24 2.13 -9.77 1.92
C VAL A 24 1.06 -9.08 1.08
N ALA A 25 -0.17 -8.97 1.58
CA ALA A 25 -1.29 -8.38 0.83
C ALA A 25 -1.73 -7.03 1.39
N VAL A 26 -1.77 -6.01 0.54
CA VAL A 26 -2.55 -4.79 0.76
C VAL A 26 -3.92 -5.01 0.13
N LEU A 27 -4.90 -5.43 0.93
CA LEU A 27 -6.28 -5.57 0.46
C LEU A 27 -7.01 -4.28 0.73
N ALA A 28 -7.36 -3.56 -0.33
CA ALA A 28 -8.05 -2.28 -0.25
C ALA A 28 -9.53 -2.40 -0.65
N ALA A 29 -10.37 -1.69 0.09
CA ALA A 29 -11.79 -1.48 -0.18
C ALA A 29 -12.15 -0.01 0.06
N VAL A 30 -13.32 0.42 -0.41
CA VAL A 30 -13.88 1.73 -0.07
C VAL A 30 -15.29 1.56 0.47
N THR A 31 -15.51 1.99 1.70
CA THR A 31 -16.78 1.85 2.41
C THR A 31 -17.14 3.17 3.06
N ALA A 32 -18.37 3.62 2.87
CA ALA A 32 -18.85 4.90 3.38
C ALA A 32 -17.92 6.09 3.03
N ALA A 33 -17.42 6.13 1.78
CA ALA A 33 -16.47 7.14 1.29
C ALA A 33 -15.14 7.21 2.07
N GLN A 34 -14.76 6.12 2.74
CA GLN A 34 -13.46 5.96 3.37
C GLN A 34 -12.68 4.81 2.71
N PRO A 35 -11.43 5.06 2.32
CA PRO A 35 -10.56 4.00 1.83
C PRO A 35 -10.03 3.19 3.02
N ARG A 36 -10.19 1.88 2.96
CA ARG A 36 -9.84 0.96 4.03
C ARG A 36 -8.88 -0.10 3.54
N ILE A 37 -8.02 -0.57 4.43
CA ILE A 37 -7.19 -1.74 4.24
C ILE A 37 -7.54 -2.81 5.26
N LEU A 38 -7.48 -4.08 4.85
CA LEU A 38 -7.55 -5.18 5.80
C LEU A 38 -6.24 -5.28 6.56
N THR A 39 -6.34 -5.38 7.87
CA THR A 39 -5.19 -5.51 8.78
C THR A 39 -5.38 -6.70 9.70
N THR A 40 -4.29 -7.21 10.26
CA THR A 40 -4.26 -8.30 11.26
C THR A 40 -3.53 -7.82 12.52
N ARG A 41 -3.53 -8.63 13.59
CA ARG A 41 -2.83 -8.31 14.86
C ARG A 41 -3.22 -6.92 15.38
N HIS A 42 -4.52 -6.70 15.54
CA HIS A 42 -5.12 -5.42 15.98
C HIS A 42 -4.76 -4.20 15.12
N GLY A 43 -4.35 -4.36 13.86
CA GLY A 43 -3.99 -3.24 12.99
C GLY A 43 -2.50 -3.02 12.82
N GLN A 44 -1.66 -3.82 13.47
CA GLN A 44 -0.20 -3.66 13.41
C GLN A 44 0.44 -4.40 12.23
N SER A 45 -0.29 -5.27 11.54
CA SER A 45 0.23 -6.02 10.40
C SER A 45 -0.72 -6.03 9.21
N LEU A 46 -0.14 -6.23 8.02
CA LEU A 46 -0.87 -6.65 6.85
C LEU A 46 -1.11 -8.17 6.89
N PRO A 47 -2.18 -8.64 6.24
CA PRO A 47 -2.35 -10.04 5.90
C PRO A 47 -1.06 -10.57 5.21
N ALA A 48 -0.38 -11.54 5.83
CA ALA A 48 0.82 -12.16 5.28
C ALA A 48 0.91 -13.67 5.58
N GLY A 49 1.47 -14.44 4.65
CA GLY A 49 1.60 -15.89 4.76
C GLY A 49 2.78 -16.48 3.99
N PRO A 50 3.21 -17.71 4.32
CA PRO A 50 4.36 -18.34 3.68
C PRO A 50 4.07 -18.67 2.22
N PHE A 51 5.07 -18.52 1.36
CA PHE A 51 5.00 -19.12 0.03
C PHE A 51 5.31 -20.62 0.11
N THR A 52 4.30 -21.46 -0.11
CA THR A 52 4.41 -22.91 -0.06
C THR A 52 4.55 -23.52 -1.47
N THR A 53 5.14 -24.71 -1.56
CA THR A 53 5.38 -25.43 -2.82
C THR A 53 4.11 -25.99 -3.47
N THR A 54 2.96 -25.91 -2.80
CA THR A 54 1.68 -26.44 -3.30
C THR A 54 1.04 -25.55 -4.36
N HIS A 55 1.47 -24.29 -4.49
CA HIS A 55 0.89 -23.34 -5.43
C HIS A 55 1.70 -23.25 -6.72
N ARG A 56 1.02 -23.33 -7.87
CA ARG A 56 1.66 -23.26 -9.21
C ARG A 56 2.24 -21.89 -9.56
N SER A 57 1.87 -20.83 -8.84
CA SER A 57 2.44 -19.48 -8.99
C SER A 57 2.30 -18.69 -7.69
N LEU A 58 3.13 -17.64 -7.53
CA LEU A 58 3.03 -16.70 -6.40
C LEU A 58 1.64 -16.07 -6.32
N GLN A 59 1.05 -15.72 -7.47
CA GLN A 59 -0.29 -15.12 -7.54
C GLN A 59 -1.37 -16.10 -7.11
N THR A 60 -1.26 -17.38 -7.49
CA THR A 60 -2.17 -18.44 -7.04
C THR A 60 -2.05 -18.66 -5.53
N GLY A 61 -0.83 -18.67 -5.00
CA GLY A 61 -0.60 -18.76 -3.55
C GLY A 61 -1.19 -17.58 -2.80
N MET A 62 -0.97 -16.37 -3.30
CA MET A 62 -1.54 -15.16 -2.69
C MET A 62 -3.08 -15.16 -2.73
N ARG A 63 -3.70 -15.50 -3.86
CA ARG A 63 -5.16 -15.60 -3.95
C ARG A 63 -5.72 -16.63 -2.99
N ALA A 64 -5.16 -17.85 -2.99
CA ALA A 64 -5.60 -18.93 -2.12
C ALA A 64 -5.47 -18.55 -0.64
N TRP A 65 -4.35 -17.92 -0.27
CA TRP A 65 -4.08 -17.48 1.09
C TRP A 65 -5.00 -16.34 1.53
N VAL A 66 -5.18 -15.32 0.69
CA VAL A 66 -6.14 -14.24 0.99
C VAL A 66 -7.57 -14.77 1.08
N GLU A 67 -8.00 -15.62 0.16
CA GLU A 67 -9.35 -16.19 0.19
C GLU A 67 -9.56 -17.09 1.41
N SER A 68 -8.55 -17.87 1.83
CA SER A 68 -8.64 -18.70 3.04
C SER A 68 -8.68 -17.89 4.33
N GLU A 69 -7.86 -16.85 4.45
CA GLU A 69 -7.71 -16.07 5.68
C GLU A 69 -8.74 -14.95 5.81
N THR A 70 -9.13 -14.35 4.69
CA THR A 70 -9.97 -13.15 4.69
C THR A 70 -11.41 -13.44 4.26
N ARG A 71 -11.66 -14.60 3.62
CA ARG A 71 -12.95 -14.98 3.02
C ARG A 71 -13.50 -14.00 1.99
N HIS A 72 -12.72 -13.00 1.57
CA HIS A 72 -13.13 -12.04 0.55
C HIS A 72 -12.60 -12.48 -0.82
N PRO A 73 -13.46 -12.70 -1.83
CA PRO A 73 -12.98 -12.92 -3.19
C PRO A 73 -12.26 -11.64 -3.68
N ILE A 74 -11.06 -11.80 -4.23
CA ILE A 74 -10.30 -10.68 -4.77
C ILE A 74 -10.68 -10.50 -6.25
N GLY A 75 -11.30 -9.37 -6.59
CA GLY A 75 -11.60 -9.04 -7.99
C GLY A 75 -10.32 -8.76 -8.79
N TYR A 76 -9.45 -7.92 -8.24
CA TYR A 76 -8.21 -7.50 -8.87
C TYR A 76 -7.00 -7.76 -7.97
N ILE A 77 -5.94 -8.33 -8.52
CA ILE A 77 -4.66 -8.48 -7.83
C ILE A 77 -3.51 -8.09 -8.73
N GLU A 78 -2.57 -7.32 -8.21
CA GLU A 78 -1.32 -6.96 -8.89
C GLU A 78 -0.16 -7.11 -7.91
N GLN A 79 0.97 -7.62 -8.39
CA GLN A 79 2.21 -7.57 -7.63
C GLN A 79 2.67 -6.11 -7.52
N LEU A 80 3.02 -5.69 -6.30
CA LEU A 80 3.62 -4.39 -6.03
C LEU A 80 5.14 -4.53 -6.21
N TYR A 81 5.85 -4.76 -5.11
CA TYR A 81 7.31 -4.86 -5.07
C TYR A 81 7.75 -6.08 -4.25
N THR A 82 8.99 -6.50 -4.49
CA THR A 82 9.68 -7.47 -3.63
C THR A 82 10.59 -6.70 -2.69
N PHE A 83 10.33 -6.81 -1.40
CA PHE A 83 11.12 -6.21 -0.34
C PHE A 83 12.03 -7.28 0.26
N ALA A 84 13.34 -7.01 0.29
CA ALA A 84 14.30 -7.86 0.95
C ALA A 84 14.88 -7.07 2.12
N ASP A 85 14.31 -7.24 3.31
CA ASP A 85 14.73 -6.49 4.48
C ASP A 85 15.81 -7.27 5.25
N PRO A 86 17.01 -6.71 5.44
CA PRO A 86 18.00 -7.25 6.38
C PRO A 86 17.54 -7.17 7.84
N GLY A 87 16.54 -6.33 8.16
CA GLY A 87 16.09 -5.96 9.50
C GLY A 87 14.95 -6.79 10.09
N ARG A 88 14.48 -7.85 9.44
CA ARG A 88 13.59 -8.85 10.07
C ARG A 88 14.35 -9.78 11.04
N LEU A 89 15.24 -9.20 11.84
CA LEU A 89 16.12 -9.85 12.81
C LEU A 89 15.48 -10.02 14.18
N PHE A 90 14.15 -9.95 14.28
CA PHE A 90 13.46 -10.15 15.56
C PHE A 90 13.42 -11.63 16.00
N ASP A 91 13.98 -12.54 15.20
CA ASP A 91 14.37 -13.88 15.63
C ASP A 91 15.90 -13.94 15.86
N ALA A 92 16.44 -12.93 16.55
CA ALA A 92 17.75 -13.02 17.15
C ALA A 92 17.65 -13.95 18.37
N GLY A 93 17.81 -15.25 18.12
CA GLY A 93 18.49 -16.09 19.11
C GLY A 93 19.77 -15.38 19.57
N ALA A 94 20.11 -15.56 20.85
CA ALA A 94 21.28 -15.06 21.59
C ALA A 94 22.25 -14.10 20.86
N PRO A 95 22.72 -13.01 21.51
CA PRO A 95 23.50 -11.92 20.90
C PRO A 95 24.76 -12.27 20.09
N ASP A 96 25.20 -13.53 20.10
CA ASP A 96 26.34 -14.08 19.35
C ASP A 96 25.96 -14.96 18.14
N GLN A 97 24.68 -15.08 17.76
CA GLN A 97 24.28 -15.84 16.57
C GLN A 97 23.94 -14.94 15.37
N PRO A 98 24.57 -15.14 14.20
CA PRO A 98 24.16 -14.46 12.98
C PRO A 98 22.73 -14.88 12.62
N PRO A 99 21.91 -13.98 12.08
CA PRO A 99 20.53 -14.30 11.71
C PRO A 99 20.49 -15.48 10.76
N MET A 100 19.78 -16.53 11.17
CA MET A 100 19.79 -17.81 10.47
C MET A 100 19.00 -17.79 9.15
N ALA A 101 18.15 -16.78 8.92
CA ALA A 101 17.38 -16.65 7.70
C ALA A 101 17.20 -15.22 7.20
N ARG A 102 17.29 -15.02 5.88
CA ARG A 102 16.92 -13.77 5.21
C ARG A 102 15.45 -13.85 4.81
N HIS A 103 14.64 -12.87 5.24
CA HIS A 103 13.23 -12.81 4.87
C HIS A 103 13.04 -11.94 3.61
N ILE A 104 12.31 -12.47 2.64
CA ILE A 104 11.91 -11.77 1.42
C ILE A 104 10.39 -11.66 1.42
N SER A 105 9.88 -10.44 1.40
CA SER A 105 8.44 -10.18 1.32
C SER A 105 8.06 -9.80 -0.11
N ILE A 106 7.21 -10.61 -0.73
CA ILE A 106 6.64 -10.33 -2.05
C ILE A 106 5.25 -9.73 -1.82
N SER A 107 5.11 -8.45 -2.14
CA SER A 107 3.89 -7.71 -1.83
C SER A 107 2.92 -7.64 -3.00
N TYR A 108 1.63 -7.64 -2.70
CA TYR A 108 0.54 -7.53 -3.67
C TYR A 108 -0.48 -6.47 -3.24
N LEU A 109 -1.08 -5.81 -4.21
CA LEU A 109 -2.26 -4.98 -4.05
C LEU A 109 -3.47 -5.77 -4.54
N GLY A 110 -4.40 -6.04 -3.63
CA GLY A 110 -5.71 -6.60 -3.95
C GLY A 110 -6.79 -5.53 -3.81
N LEU A 111 -7.74 -5.48 -4.73
CA LEU A 111 -8.93 -4.65 -4.61
C LEU A 111 -10.15 -5.54 -4.45
N THR A 112 -10.98 -5.22 -3.47
CA THR A 112 -12.20 -5.95 -3.16
C THR A 112 -13.28 -5.00 -2.62
N ARG A 113 -14.47 -5.55 -2.36
CA ARG A 113 -15.59 -4.87 -1.74
C ARG A 113 -15.72 -5.41 -0.33
N GLU A 114 -15.78 -4.52 0.66
CA GLU A 114 -16.04 -4.88 2.05
C GLU A 114 -17.48 -5.41 2.17
N GLN A 115 -17.64 -6.66 2.59
CA GLN A 115 -18.95 -7.26 2.81
C GLN A 115 -19.30 -7.15 4.30
N GLN A 116 -20.33 -6.36 4.62
CA GLN A 116 -20.77 -6.09 5.99
C GLN A 116 -21.12 -7.37 6.77
N ASP A 117 -21.66 -8.39 6.10
CA ASP A 117 -22.02 -9.67 6.73
C ASP A 117 -20.79 -10.53 7.09
N LEU A 118 -19.65 -10.29 6.45
CA LEU A 118 -18.41 -11.05 6.70
C LEU A 118 -17.60 -10.51 7.88
N GLU A 119 -17.73 -9.23 8.24
CA GLU A 119 -17.04 -8.63 9.39
C GLU A 119 -17.36 -9.36 10.70
N ALA A 120 -18.61 -9.78 10.87
CA ALA A 120 -19.04 -10.59 12.03
C ALA A 120 -18.36 -11.97 12.07
N SER A 121 -17.96 -12.51 10.90
CA SER A 121 -17.36 -13.84 10.76
C SER A 121 -15.84 -13.86 10.86
N LEU A 122 -15.18 -12.73 10.56
CA LEU A 122 -13.72 -12.57 10.64
C LEU A 122 -13.22 -12.55 12.09
N ASN A 123 -14.03 -12.03 13.02
CA ASN A 123 -13.70 -11.93 14.44
C ASN A 123 -13.51 -13.27 15.17
N ALA A 124 -13.90 -14.41 14.56
CA ALA A 124 -13.93 -15.71 15.23
C ALA A 124 -12.82 -16.69 14.80
N ALA A 125 -12.11 -16.46 13.69
CA ALA A 125 -11.23 -17.47 13.08
C ALA A 125 -9.78 -17.01 12.81
N ALA A 126 -9.54 -15.70 12.64
CA ALA A 126 -8.21 -15.12 12.55
C ALA A 126 -8.05 -14.18 13.74
N ASP A 127 -6.95 -14.30 14.49
CA ASP A 127 -6.69 -13.45 15.65
C ASP A 127 -6.62 -11.96 15.18
N GLN A 128 -7.76 -11.27 15.26
CA GLN A 128 -7.91 -9.81 15.15
C GLN A 128 -7.75 -9.20 13.74
N ALA A 129 -8.35 -9.81 12.72
CA ALA A 129 -8.47 -9.19 11.40
C ALA A 129 -9.53 -8.07 11.39
N ALA A 130 -9.20 -6.88 10.89
CA ALA A 130 -10.12 -5.73 10.87
C ALA A 130 -9.85 -4.78 9.68
N TRP A 131 -10.92 -4.22 9.13
CA TRP A 131 -10.84 -3.12 8.18
C TRP A 131 -10.51 -1.81 8.92
N ARG A 132 -9.48 -1.11 8.46
CA ARG A 132 -9.06 0.18 9.03
C ARG A 132 -8.89 1.20 7.94
N SER A 133 -9.19 2.46 8.23
CA SER A 133 -8.93 3.55 7.29
C SER A 133 -7.43 3.61 7.05
N TRP A 134 -6.99 3.71 5.79
CA TRP A 134 -5.56 3.88 5.55
C TRP A 134 -5.06 5.25 6.05
N TYR A 135 -5.96 6.21 6.32
CA TYR A 135 -5.62 7.53 6.85
C TYR A 135 -5.33 7.48 8.36
N ASP A 136 -5.70 6.39 9.04
CA ASP A 136 -5.24 6.14 10.41
C ASP A 136 -3.72 5.92 10.44
N PHE A 137 -3.15 5.37 9.35
CA PHE A 137 -1.71 5.16 9.18
C PHE A 137 -1.04 6.32 8.45
N PHE A 138 -1.76 7.04 7.59
CA PHE A 138 -1.22 8.13 6.79
C PHE A 138 -2.08 9.39 6.91
N PRO A 139 -2.17 9.99 8.10
CA PRO A 139 -3.09 11.10 8.35
C PRO A 139 -2.87 12.29 7.41
N TRP A 140 -1.63 12.57 7.06
CA TRP A 140 -1.25 13.65 6.14
C TRP A 140 -1.65 13.41 4.67
N GLU A 141 -2.09 12.20 4.31
CA GLU A 141 -2.49 11.89 2.94
C GLU A 141 -3.94 12.28 2.62
N ASP A 142 -4.75 12.61 3.64
CA ASP A 142 -6.12 13.11 3.43
C ASP A 142 -6.14 14.64 3.35
N GLN A 143 -5.82 15.19 2.18
CA GLN A 143 -5.85 16.63 1.92
C GLN A 143 -7.27 17.23 1.88
N ARG A 144 -8.30 16.41 2.13
CA ARG A 144 -9.69 16.88 2.35
C ARG A 144 -9.93 17.28 3.81
N SER A 145 -9.06 16.88 4.72
CA SER A 145 -9.15 17.13 6.15
C SER A 145 -8.35 18.37 6.55
N ASP A 146 -9.03 19.37 7.12
CA ASP A 146 -8.39 20.59 7.62
C ASP A 146 -7.30 20.27 8.65
N TRP A 147 -7.58 19.32 9.56
CA TRP A 147 -6.60 18.86 10.54
C TRP A 147 -5.36 18.26 9.89
N ALA A 148 -5.51 17.47 8.82
CA ALA A 148 -4.38 16.87 8.11
C ALA A 148 -3.53 17.94 7.41
N THR A 149 -4.16 18.92 6.74
CA THR A 149 -3.44 20.01 6.08
C THR A 149 -2.72 20.90 7.10
N GLN A 150 -3.32 21.14 8.26
CA GLN A 150 -2.71 21.86 9.38
C GLN A 150 -1.54 21.09 9.97
N LEU A 151 -1.68 19.76 10.16
CA LEU A 151 -0.59 18.88 10.59
C LEU A 151 0.63 19.01 9.64
N VAL A 152 0.40 19.02 8.33
CA VAL A 152 1.47 19.20 7.35
C VAL A 152 2.16 20.54 7.53
N LYS A 153 1.38 21.62 7.57
CA LYS A 153 1.88 23.00 7.64
C LYS A 153 2.62 23.31 8.93
N GLU A 154 2.10 22.87 10.07
CA GLU A 154 2.58 23.29 11.39
C GLU A 154 3.59 22.34 12.02
N ARG A 155 3.59 21.06 11.61
CA ARG A 155 4.46 20.05 12.23
C ARG A 155 5.36 19.34 11.24
N ILE A 156 4.83 18.85 10.12
CA ILE A 156 5.61 18.01 9.20
C ILE A 156 6.61 18.84 8.41
N ALA A 157 6.16 19.87 7.69
CA ALA A 157 7.01 20.67 6.84
C ALA A 157 8.15 21.36 7.63
N PRO A 158 7.89 22.00 8.80
CA PRO A 158 8.98 22.58 9.60
C PRO A 158 9.99 21.53 10.08
N ALA A 159 9.53 20.36 10.52
CA ALA A 159 10.42 19.29 10.99
C ALA A 159 11.30 18.73 9.86
N LEU A 160 10.75 18.57 8.66
CA LEU A 160 11.50 18.15 7.47
C LEU A 160 12.49 19.20 7.00
N CYS A 161 12.14 20.49 7.05
CA CYS A 161 13.10 21.56 6.75
C CYS A 161 14.25 21.59 7.77
N SER A 162 13.97 21.42 9.06
CA SER A 162 15.02 21.33 10.09
C SER A 162 15.94 20.11 9.87
N TRP A 163 15.38 18.96 9.48
CA TRP A 163 16.17 17.79 9.09
C TRP A 163 16.99 18.01 7.80
N ALA A 164 16.47 18.79 6.85
CA ALA A 164 17.21 19.16 5.64
C ALA A 164 18.43 20.03 5.99
N GLU A 165 18.25 21.02 6.87
CA GLU A 165 19.29 21.92 7.36
C GLU A 165 20.37 21.22 8.19
N SER A 166 20.03 20.11 8.86
CA SER A 166 20.98 19.36 9.68
C SER A 166 21.99 18.52 8.89
N ALA A 167 21.98 18.59 7.55
CA ALA A 167 22.89 17.82 6.71
C ALA A 167 24.34 18.34 6.77
N PRO A 168 25.35 17.46 6.67
CA PRO A 168 26.77 17.81 6.84
C PRO A 168 27.37 18.70 5.75
N SER A 169 26.69 18.88 4.61
CA SER A 169 27.21 19.67 3.49
C SER A 169 26.11 20.49 2.83
N HIS A 170 26.46 21.66 2.30
CA HIS A 170 25.52 22.53 1.59
C HIS A 170 24.85 21.84 0.39
N ALA A 171 25.60 20.99 -0.32
CA ALA A 171 25.04 20.21 -1.43
C ALA A 171 23.92 19.27 -0.96
N LEU A 172 24.12 18.59 0.17
CA LEU A 172 23.12 17.68 0.73
C LEU A 172 21.94 18.42 1.37
N VAL A 173 22.20 19.59 1.99
CA VAL A 173 21.14 20.51 2.44
C VAL A 173 20.22 20.86 1.27
N GLN A 174 20.79 21.30 0.15
CA GLN A 174 20.02 21.64 -1.05
C GLN A 174 19.23 20.45 -1.61
N GLU A 175 19.87 19.27 -1.73
CA GLU A 175 19.21 18.05 -2.20
C GLU A 175 18.00 17.68 -1.32
N ARG A 176 18.16 17.75 0.01
CA ARG A 176 17.06 17.47 0.95
C ARG A 176 15.94 18.49 0.83
N HIS A 177 16.25 19.78 0.74
CA HIS A 177 15.23 20.81 0.54
C HIS A 177 14.45 20.60 -0.76
N ASP A 178 15.12 20.27 -1.87
CA ASP A 178 14.47 20.03 -3.15
C ASP A 178 13.52 18.82 -3.08
N ARG A 179 13.93 17.73 -2.42
CA ARG A 179 13.09 16.55 -2.19
C ARG A 179 11.88 16.89 -1.32
N VAL A 180 12.09 17.60 -0.21
CA VAL A 180 11.00 18.02 0.69
C VAL A 180 10.01 18.92 -0.05
N ALA A 181 10.50 19.93 -0.75
CA ALA A 181 9.67 20.89 -1.48
C ALA A 181 8.79 20.21 -2.53
N ARG A 182 9.39 19.32 -3.33
CA ARG A 182 8.69 18.58 -4.39
C ARG A 182 7.58 17.67 -3.86
N HIS A 183 7.84 16.92 -2.78
CA HIS A 183 6.92 15.88 -2.33
C HIS A 183 5.85 16.38 -1.34
N TRP A 184 6.09 17.53 -0.69
CA TRP A 184 5.18 18.14 0.28
C TRP A 184 4.52 19.43 -0.24
N ALA A 185 4.60 19.71 -1.54
CA ALA A 185 3.94 20.85 -2.18
C ALA A 185 4.34 22.20 -1.56
N LEU A 186 5.62 22.39 -1.26
CA LEU A 186 6.15 23.65 -0.74
C LEU A 186 6.73 24.49 -1.88
N HIS A 187 6.94 25.78 -1.65
CA HIS A 187 7.61 26.68 -2.59
C HIS A 187 7.02 26.70 -4.02
N GLY A 188 5.70 26.55 -4.14
CA GLY A 188 4.99 26.59 -5.43
C GLY A 188 4.89 25.24 -6.16
N HIS A 189 5.41 24.16 -5.58
CA HIS A 189 5.14 22.81 -6.09
C HIS A 189 3.70 22.38 -5.79
N GLU A 190 3.12 21.58 -6.68
CA GLU A 190 1.79 21.02 -6.49
C GLU A 190 1.81 19.69 -5.72
N TRP A 191 0.72 19.39 -5.02
CA TRP A 191 0.57 18.11 -4.32
C TRP A 191 0.35 16.96 -5.30
N SER A 192 1.33 16.06 -5.39
CA SER A 192 1.18 14.82 -6.16
C SER A 192 0.57 13.71 -5.30
N GLU A 193 -0.61 13.25 -5.71
CA GLU A 193 -1.40 12.22 -5.02
C GLU A 193 -0.66 10.88 -4.90
N ASP A 194 0.12 10.51 -5.91
CA ASP A 194 0.88 9.25 -6.01
C ASP A 194 2.25 9.29 -5.34
N ALA A 195 2.69 10.43 -4.78
CA ALA A 195 3.98 10.54 -4.09
C ALA A 195 3.97 10.02 -2.62
N VAL A 196 3.04 9.12 -2.30
CA VAL A 196 2.80 8.59 -0.94
C VAL A 196 4.04 7.91 -0.37
N LEU A 197 4.68 7.05 -1.17
CA LEU A 197 5.90 6.34 -0.77
C LEU A 197 7.04 7.32 -0.50
N GLN A 198 7.24 8.31 -1.36
CA GLN A 198 8.32 9.30 -1.20
C GLN A 198 8.12 10.15 0.04
N ARG A 199 6.87 10.52 0.36
CA ARG A 199 6.56 11.21 1.62
C ARG A 199 6.84 10.33 2.84
N TYR A 200 6.42 9.07 2.82
CA TYR A 200 6.73 8.11 3.88
C TYR A 200 8.25 7.94 4.07
N GLU A 201 9.01 7.78 2.99
CA GLU A 201 10.46 7.60 3.03
C GLU A 201 11.18 8.83 3.58
N LEU A 202 10.75 10.05 3.22
CA LEU A 202 11.27 11.28 3.81
C LEU A 202 11.04 11.35 5.33
N LEU A 203 9.84 10.98 5.81
CA LEU A 203 9.55 10.93 7.24
C LEU A 203 10.37 9.87 7.97
N PHE A 204 10.59 8.73 7.32
CA PHE A 204 11.41 7.64 7.82
C PHE A 204 12.87 8.06 7.96
N GLU A 205 13.46 8.60 6.89
CA GLU A 205 14.84 9.12 6.85
C GLU A 205 15.07 10.23 7.89
N ALA A 206 14.03 11.04 8.14
CA ALA A 206 14.08 12.14 9.09
C ALA A 206 13.86 11.73 10.57
N GLY A 207 13.59 10.45 10.87
CA GLY A 207 13.36 10.03 12.25
C GLY A 207 11.99 10.44 12.82
N LEU A 208 11.05 10.86 11.95
CA LEU A 208 9.79 11.51 12.34
C LEU A 208 8.62 10.55 12.57
N ILE A 209 8.80 9.26 12.28
CA ILE A 209 7.81 8.20 12.49
C ILE A 209 8.36 7.09 13.38
N ALA A 210 7.48 6.36 14.07
CA ALA A 210 7.87 5.37 15.08
C ALA A 210 8.81 4.27 14.54
N GLU A 211 8.59 3.83 13.30
CA GLU A 211 9.34 2.76 12.64
C GLU A 211 10.83 3.11 12.47
N SER A 212 11.13 4.38 12.19
CA SER A 212 12.51 4.86 12.08
C SER A 212 13.29 4.71 13.39
N ARG A 213 12.62 4.92 14.53
CA ARG A 213 13.24 4.83 15.86
C ARG A 213 13.43 3.40 16.30
N ALA A 214 12.49 2.53 15.98
CA ALA A 214 12.60 1.11 16.28
C ALA A 214 13.84 0.50 15.62
N LEU A 215 14.20 0.95 14.40
CA LEU A 215 15.42 0.50 13.72
C LEU A 215 16.70 1.19 14.20
N GLN A 216 16.61 2.41 14.74
CA GLN A 216 17.77 3.16 15.24
C GLN A 216 18.06 2.93 16.73
N ALA A 217 17.14 2.29 17.46
CA ALA A 217 17.35 1.96 18.87
C ALA A 217 18.49 0.93 18.99
N PRO A 218 19.55 1.20 19.78
CA PRO A 218 20.53 0.17 20.08
C PRO A 218 19.83 -1.02 20.76
N PRO A 219 20.28 -2.27 20.54
CA PRO A 219 19.74 -3.40 21.28
C PRO A 219 19.91 -3.11 22.77
N ALA A 220 18.80 -2.98 23.49
CA ALA A 220 18.85 -2.70 24.91
C ALA A 220 19.58 -3.86 25.61
N PRO A 221 20.62 -3.61 26.42
CA PRO A 221 21.19 -4.66 27.24
C PRO A 221 20.08 -5.23 28.14
N ALA A 222 20.01 -6.55 28.23
CA ALA A 222 18.97 -7.25 28.97
C ALA A 222 18.86 -6.70 30.40
N GLY A 223 17.69 -6.15 30.75
CA GLY A 223 17.40 -5.64 32.09
C GLY A 223 17.48 -4.12 32.29
N GLN A 224 17.74 -3.32 31.24
CA GLN A 224 17.61 -1.86 31.33
C GLN A 224 16.61 -1.34 30.29
N ALA A 225 15.64 -0.53 30.74
CA ALA A 225 14.76 0.20 29.84
C ALA A 225 15.61 1.08 28.92
N ALA A 226 15.41 0.96 27.60
CA ALA A 226 16.15 1.70 26.60
C ALA A 226 16.18 3.20 26.95
N VAL A 227 17.39 3.74 27.11
CA VAL A 227 17.60 5.17 27.33
C VAL A 227 17.01 5.90 26.12
N GLN A 228 15.98 6.68 26.39
CA GLN A 228 15.20 7.41 25.41
C GLN A 228 16.09 8.42 24.67
N THR A 229 16.35 8.19 23.38
CA THR A 229 16.71 9.25 22.43
C THR A 229 15.47 10.11 22.15
N ALA A 230 15.02 10.81 23.19
CA ALA A 230 13.83 11.65 23.19
C ALA A 230 14.22 13.11 22.99
N GLN A 231 14.15 13.61 21.75
CA GLN A 231 13.95 15.05 21.49
C GLN A 231 13.10 15.34 20.25
N THR A 232 13.07 14.46 19.24
CA THR A 232 12.19 14.66 18.09
C THR A 232 10.76 14.20 18.44
N PRO A 233 9.69 14.96 18.14
CA PRO A 233 8.32 14.48 18.32
C PRO A 233 7.96 13.44 17.25
N VAL A 234 7.34 12.32 17.65
CA VAL A 234 6.76 11.36 16.69
C VAL A 234 5.51 11.99 16.08
N LEU A 235 5.41 11.98 14.75
CA LEU A 235 4.22 12.43 14.03
C LEU A 235 3.05 11.47 14.24
N PRO A 236 1.80 11.96 14.21
CA PRO A 236 0.63 11.11 14.37
C PRO A 236 0.51 10.10 13.22
N GLY A 237 -0.18 8.99 13.49
CA GLY A 237 -0.42 7.89 12.57
C GLY A 237 0.01 6.56 13.19
N LEU A 238 -0.82 5.53 13.03
CA LEU A 238 -0.55 4.20 13.55
C LEU A 238 0.70 3.60 12.90
N SER A 239 1.53 2.92 13.70
CA SER A 239 2.67 2.17 13.20
C SER A 239 2.28 0.75 12.82
N MET A 240 3.07 0.15 11.94
CA MET A 240 2.98 -1.28 11.61
C MET A 240 4.32 -1.97 11.88
N TRP A 241 4.26 -3.30 12.04
CA TRP A 241 5.46 -4.13 12.17
C TRP A 241 6.18 -4.27 10.84
N PHE A 242 7.49 -4.50 10.92
CA PHE A 242 8.36 -4.65 9.76
C PHE A 242 8.24 -3.46 8.78
N ASP A 243 8.17 -3.77 7.49
CA ASP A 243 8.01 -2.83 6.39
C ASP A 243 6.55 -2.67 5.94
N HIS A 244 5.58 -3.19 6.70
CA HIS A 244 4.18 -3.21 6.28
C HIS A 244 3.60 -1.82 5.99
N ARG A 245 3.93 -0.80 6.80
CA ARG A 245 3.48 0.58 6.50
C ARG A 245 4.07 1.08 5.18
N ARG A 246 5.36 0.80 4.89
CA ARG A 246 5.97 1.11 3.59
C ARG A 246 5.28 0.39 2.42
N ILE A 247 4.90 -0.87 2.62
CA ILE A 247 4.13 -1.65 1.65
C ILE A 247 2.76 -1.00 1.38
N VAL A 248 2.06 -0.54 2.43
CA VAL A 248 0.80 0.23 2.27
C VAL A 248 1.03 1.52 1.47
N ALA A 249 2.05 2.30 1.80
CA ALA A 249 2.39 3.53 1.07
C ALA A 249 2.64 3.26 -0.42
N THR A 250 3.30 2.13 -0.73
CA THR A 250 3.51 1.65 -2.10
C THR A 250 2.20 1.28 -2.79
N GLY A 251 1.31 0.55 -2.10
CA GLY A 251 -0.02 0.20 -2.59
C GLY A 251 -0.90 1.42 -2.87
N MET A 252 -0.90 2.40 -1.96
CA MET A 252 -1.60 3.68 -2.13
C MET A 252 -1.11 4.45 -3.35
N ALA A 253 0.21 4.63 -3.48
CA ALA A 253 0.82 5.30 -4.63
C ALA A 253 0.43 4.61 -5.95
N ARG A 254 0.49 3.28 -5.98
CA ARG A 254 0.15 2.48 -7.16
C ARG A 254 -1.33 2.61 -7.53
N LEU A 255 -2.23 2.52 -6.55
CA LEU A 255 -3.67 2.66 -6.78
C LEU A 255 -4.02 4.06 -7.28
N ARG A 256 -3.50 5.12 -6.65
CA ARG A 256 -3.71 6.52 -7.07
C ARG A 256 -3.17 6.78 -8.48
N ALA A 257 -1.99 6.27 -8.81
CA ALA A 257 -1.44 6.37 -10.16
C ALA A 257 -2.32 5.66 -11.20
N LYS A 258 -2.90 4.50 -10.87
CA LYS A 258 -3.82 3.79 -11.78
C LYS A 258 -5.10 4.57 -12.04
N LEU A 259 -5.68 5.22 -11.03
CA LEU A 259 -6.91 6.01 -11.20
C LEU A 259 -6.77 7.13 -12.23
N LYS A 260 -5.56 7.66 -12.46
CA LYS A 260 -5.31 8.69 -13.47
C LYS A 260 -5.49 8.18 -14.91
N TYR A 261 -5.21 6.89 -15.15
CA TYR A 261 -5.06 6.35 -16.51
C TYR A 261 -5.95 5.13 -16.81
N ARG A 262 -6.50 4.47 -15.80
CA ARG A 262 -7.37 3.29 -15.94
C ARG A 262 -8.48 3.30 -14.89
N PRO A 263 -9.70 2.87 -15.25
CA PRO A 263 -10.84 2.94 -14.35
C PRO A 263 -10.87 1.81 -13.32
N VAL A 264 -9.74 1.45 -12.68
CA VAL A 264 -9.65 0.33 -11.70
C VAL A 264 -10.61 0.51 -10.50
N VAL A 265 -11.14 1.72 -10.32
CA VAL A 265 -12.17 2.07 -9.34
C VAL A 265 -13.40 1.16 -9.38
N PHE A 266 -13.73 0.53 -10.53
CA PHE A 266 -14.90 -0.35 -10.61
C PHE A 266 -14.82 -1.57 -9.67
N GLU A 267 -13.61 -1.99 -9.28
CA GLU A 267 -13.40 -3.08 -8.31
C GLU A 267 -13.88 -2.68 -6.90
N LEU A 268 -13.89 -1.38 -6.61
CA LEU A 268 -14.21 -0.80 -5.31
C LEU A 268 -15.65 -0.27 -5.25
N MET A 269 -16.36 -0.26 -6.38
CA MET A 269 -17.74 0.22 -6.49
C MET A 269 -18.73 -0.94 -6.50
N PRO A 270 -19.95 -0.80 -5.95
CA PRO A 270 -21.03 -1.78 -6.11
C PRO A 270 -21.45 -1.94 -7.58
N GLU A 271 -22.27 -2.94 -7.89
CA GLU A 271 -22.71 -3.20 -9.29
C GLU A 271 -23.51 -2.03 -9.88
N SER A 272 -24.35 -1.40 -9.06
CA SER A 272 -25.07 -0.17 -9.39
C SER A 272 -24.73 0.92 -8.39
N PHE A 273 -24.43 2.13 -8.87
CA PHE A 273 -24.01 3.26 -8.06
C PHE A 273 -24.49 4.59 -8.62
N THR A 274 -24.54 5.62 -7.78
CA THR A 274 -24.76 7.00 -8.20
C THR A 274 -23.44 7.66 -8.62
N LEU A 275 -23.51 8.69 -9.47
CA LEU A 275 -22.34 9.53 -9.81
C LEU A 275 -21.68 10.16 -8.58
N LEU A 276 -22.47 10.47 -7.55
CA LEU A 276 -21.95 11.02 -6.29
C LEU A 276 -21.10 9.98 -5.56
N GLN A 277 -21.58 8.73 -5.45
CA GLN A 277 -20.80 7.65 -4.85
C GLN A 277 -19.49 7.41 -5.62
N LEU A 278 -19.53 7.44 -6.95
CA LEU A 278 -18.32 7.29 -7.77
C LEU A 278 -17.32 8.43 -7.50
N GLN A 279 -17.79 9.68 -7.43
CA GLN A 279 -16.95 10.84 -7.11
C GLN A 279 -16.35 10.69 -5.71
N GLN A 280 -17.17 10.38 -4.70
CA GLN A 280 -16.74 10.21 -3.32
C GLN A 280 -15.71 9.09 -3.17
N THR A 281 -15.87 7.98 -3.89
CA THR A 281 -14.88 6.89 -3.92
C THR A 281 -13.55 7.37 -4.52
N ALA A 282 -13.60 8.11 -5.63
CA ALA A 282 -12.39 8.66 -6.23
C ALA A 282 -11.69 9.66 -5.27
N GLU A 283 -12.43 10.59 -4.68
CA GLU A 283 -11.95 11.55 -3.68
C GLU A 283 -11.37 10.87 -2.43
N ALA A 284 -12.04 9.81 -1.97
CA ALA A 284 -11.60 8.97 -0.86
C ALA A 284 -10.22 8.37 -1.15
N ILE A 285 -10.03 7.80 -2.34
CA ILE A 285 -8.77 7.16 -2.73
C ILE A 285 -7.67 8.20 -2.98
N THR A 286 -7.95 9.29 -3.69
CA THR A 286 -6.94 10.32 -4.02
C THR A 286 -6.59 11.19 -2.82
N GLY A 287 -7.48 11.26 -1.82
CA GLY A 287 -7.34 12.12 -0.66
C GLY A 287 -7.53 13.60 -1.00
N ARG A 288 -8.24 13.93 -2.09
CA ARG A 288 -8.48 15.31 -2.53
C ARG A 288 -9.92 15.49 -2.99
N TRP A 289 -10.42 16.71 -2.87
CA TRP A 289 -11.71 17.10 -3.44
C TRP A 289 -11.63 17.21 -4.96
N LEU A 290 -12.64 16.68 -5.65
CA LEU A 290 -12.75 16.75 -7.11
C LEU A 290 -13.83 17.76 -7.49
N HIS A 291 -13.56 18.56 -8.53
CA HIS A 291 -14.57 19.48 -9.03
C HIS A 291 -15.69 18.70 -9.72
N LYS A 292 -16.91 18.77 -9.19
CA LYS A 292 -18.08 17.99 -9.62
C LYS A 292 -18.34 18.02 -11.13
N GLN A 293 -18.26 19.19 -11.75
CA GLN A 293 -18.52 19.33 -13.19
C GLN A 293 -17.39 18.72 -14.03
N ASN A 294 -16.13 18.88 -13.60
CA ASN A 294 -14.99 18.33 -14.33
C ASN A 294 -14.98 16.81 -14.22
N PHE A 295 -15.29 16.29 -13.03
CA PHE A 295 -15.41 14.86 -12.80
C PHE A 295 -16.50 14.24 -13.68
N ARG A 296 -17.71 14.85 -13.71
CA ARG A 296 -18.79 14.38 -14.58
C ARG A 296 -18.37 14.36 -16.05
N ARG A 297 -17.79 15.47 -16.54
CA ARG A 297 -17.32 15.56 -17.93
C ARG A 297 -16.27 14.50 -18.25
N LEU A 298 -15.34 14.24 -17.32
CA LEU A 298 -14.31 13.21 -17.47
C LEU A 298 -14.93 11.82 -17.62
N ILE A 299 -15.86 11.47 -16.72
CA ILE A 299 -16.53 10.16 -16.74
C ILE A 299 -17.38 9.98 -18.01
N GLU A 300 -18.10 11.02 -18.44
CA GLU A 300 -18.87 11.01 -19.69
C GLU A 300 -17.97 10.87 -20.93
N GLN A 301 -16.82 11.57 -20.96
CA GLN A 301 -15.85 11.51 -22.07
C GLN A 301 -15.16 10.16 -22.19
N GLN A 302 -14.90 9.49 -21.07
CA GLN A 302 -14.27 8.17 -21.06
C GLN A 302 -15.25 7.04 -21.41
N ASP A 303 -16.55 7.35 -21.52
CA ASP A 303 -17.62 6.41 -21.87
C ASP A 303 -17.63 5.13 -21.01
N LEU A 304 -17.31 5.26 -19.72
CA LEU A 304 -17.08 4.12 -18.83
C LEU A 304 -18.35 3.53 -18.22
N ILE A 305 -19.40 4.34 -18.13
CA ILE A 305 -20.62 4.02 -17.40
C ILE A 305 -21.84 4.17 -18.28
N GLU A 306 -22.90 3.46 -17.91
CA GLU A 306 -24.21 3.56 -18.54
C GLU A 306 -25.32 3.68 -17.49
N ASP A 307 -26.36 4.45 -17.85
CA ASP A 307 -27.56 4.64 -17.03
C ASP A 307 -28.33 3.31 -16.98
N THR A 308 -28.70 2.86 -15.77
CA THR A 308 -29.49 1.62 -15.63
C THR A 308 -30.98 1.85 -15.87
N GLY A 309 -31.42 3.11 -15.90
CA GLY A 309 -32.82 3.51 -15.88
C GLY A 309 -33.43 3.56 -14.48
N ASP A 310 -32.71 3.04 -13.47
CA ASP A 310 -33.17 2.98 -12.10
C ASP A 310 -32.75 4.22 -11.30
N MET A 311 -33.43 4.41 -10.17
CA MET A 311 -33.15 5.49 -9.23
C MET A 311 -32.84 4.89 -7.86
N SER A 312 -31.93 5.53 -7.12
CA SER A 312 -31.59 5.12 -5.76
C SER A 312 -32.84 5.15 -4.87
N ALA A 313 -33.03 4.11 -4.05
CA ALA A 313 -34.00 4.14 -2.96
C ALA A 313 -33.62 5.30 -2.03
N GLY A 314 -34.49 6.32 -1.93
CA GLY A 314 -34.17 7.56 -1.24
C GLY A 314 -33.99 7.34 0.26
N GLN A 315 -32.75 7.20 0.73
CA GLN A 315 -32.42 7.45 2.13
C GLN A 315 -32.12 8.94 2.26
N ALA A 316 -33.09 9.69 2.79
CA ALA A 316 -33.04 11.13 3.06
C ALA A 316 -32.45 11.99 1.91
N GLY A 317 -33.26 12.22 0.86
CA GLY A 317 -32.89 13.13 -0.23
C GLY A 317 -33.66 12.86 -1.53
N ARG A 318 -33.41 13.69 -2.56
CA ARG A 318 -33.94 13.44 -3.91
C ARG A 318 -33.32 12.17 -4.49
N PRO A 319 -34.10 11.22 -5.01
CA PRO A 319 -33.58 10.04 -5.69
C PRO A 319 -32.57 10.42 -6.78
N ALA A 320 -31.46 9.70 -6.86
CA ALA A 320 -30.40 9.91 -7.85
C ALA A 320 -30.39 8.76 -8.85
N LYS A 321 -30.03 9.06 -10.10
CA LYS A 321 -29.87 8.04 -11.15
C LYS A 321 -28.80 7.02 -10.77
N LEU A 322 -29.09 5.75 -11.04
CA LEU A 322 -28.15 4.66 -10.92
C LEU A 322 -27.45 4.42 -12.26
N PHE A 323 -26.17 4.10 -12.14
CA PHE A 323 -25.27 3.79 -13.23
C PHE A 323 -24.57 2.47 -12.93
N ARG A 324 -24.09 1.83 -13.98
CA ARG A 324 -23.18 0.67 -13.90
C ARG A 324 -22.02 0.87 -14.87
N PHE A 325 -20.91 0.19 -14.62
CA PHE A 325 -19.81 0.15 -15.60
C PHE A 325 -20.23 -0.62 -16.85
N ARG A 326 -19.81 -0.15 -18.02
CA ARG A 326 -20.03 -0.86 -19.28
C ARG A 326 -19.30 -2.20 -19.30
N SER A 327 -19.85 -3.19 -19.99
CA SER A 327 -19.25 -4.53 -20.13
C SER A 327 -17.82 -4.51 -20.70
N GLY A 328 -17.52 -3.58 -21.62
CA GLY A 328 -16.17 -3.41 -22.19
C GLY A 328 -15.10 -3.05 -21.15
N VAL A 329 -15.47 -2.30 -20.11
CA VAL A 329 -14.60 -1.98 -18.95
C VAL A 329 -14.41 -3.23 -18.09
N THR A 330 -15.45 -4.05 -17.95
CA THR A 330 -15.38 -5.36 -17.28
C THR A 330 -14.45 -6.33 -18.02
N HIS A 331 -14.30 -6.24 -19.34
CA HIS A 331 -13.35 -7.08 -20.09
C HIS A 331 -11.88 -6.73 -19.81
N GLU A 332 -11.55 -5.48 -19.45
CA GLU A 332 -10.21 -5.13 -18.95
C GLU A 332 -9.88 -5.84 -17.62
N ARG A 333 -10.88 -6.27 -16.83
CA ARG A 333 -10.69 -7.15 -15.66
C ARG A 333 -10.02 -8.46 -16.04
N ALA A 334 -10.53 -9.10 -17.09
CA ALA A 334 -10.05 -10.40 -17.54
C ALA A 334 -8.61 -10.34 -18.06
N ILE A 335 -8.24 -9.24 -18.70
CA ILE A 335 -6.89 -9.03 -19.25
C ILE A 335 -5.90 -8.61 -18.17
N SER A 336 -6.32 -7.81 -17.19
CA SER A 336 -5.45 -7.32 -16.12
C SER A 336 -5.22 -8.34 -15.00
N GLY A 337 -6.18 -9.26 -14.75
CA GLY A 337 -6.06 -10.32 -13.75
C GLY A 337 -5.38 -11.60 -14.23
N THR A 338 -5.28 -11.81 -15.55
CA THR A 338 -4.79 -13.05 -16.16
C THR A 338 -3.81 -12.73 -17.28
N LYS A 339 -2.50 -12.67 -16.96
CA LYS A 339 -1.47 -12.94 -17.98
C LYS A 339 -1.06 -14.40 -17.90
N LEU A 340 -1.90 -15.26 -18.45
CA LEU A 340 -1.42 -16.47 -19.12
C LEU A 340 -2.11 -16.55 -20.48
N PRO A 341 -1.37 -16.62 -21.59
CA PRO A 341 -1.97 -16.84 -22.90
C PRO A 341 -2.60 -18.23 -22.89
N VAL A 342 -3.92 -18.31 -23.08
CA VAL A 342 -4.55 -19.57 -23.50
C VAL A 342 -4.12 -19.77 -24.94
N ALA A 343 -3.16 -20.68 -25.15
CA ALA A 343 -2.84 -21.17 -26.47
C ALA A 343 -4.11 -21.80 -27.05
N ALA A 344 -4.67 -21.15 -28.08
CA ALA A 344 -5.72 -21.75 -28.89
C ALA A 344 -5.08 -22.88 -29.71
N SER A 345 -5.16 -24.11 -29.21
CA SER A 345 -4.94 -25.29 -30.03
C SER A 345 -6.13 -25.44 -30.97
N SER A 346 -6.02 -24.90 -32.19
CA SER A 346 -6.78 -25.38 -33.32
C SER A 346 -6.34 -26.81 -33.61
N VAL A 347 -7.22 -27.77 -33.37
CA VAL A 347 -7.25 -29.02 -34.12
C VAL A 347 -8.61 -29.06 -34.80
N ALA A 348 -8.61 -28.65 -36.07
CA ALA A 348 -9.70 -28.93 -36.98
C ALA A 348 -9.52 -30.35 -37.54
N LEU A 349 -10.66 -30.95 -37.86
CA LEU A 349 -10.90 -32.29 -38.41
C LEU A 349 -9.93 -32.74 -39.52
#